data_AF-A0AB36ZVH7-F1
#
_entry.id   AF-A0AB36ZVH7-F1
#
_cell.length_a   1.000
_cell.length_b   1.000
_cell.length_c   1.000
_cell.angle_alpha   90.00
_cell.angle_beta   90.00
_cell.angle_gamma   90.00
#
_symmetry.space_group_name_H-M   'P 1'
#
loop_
_entity.id
_entity.type
_entity.pdbx_description
1 polymer ?
#
loop_
_entity_poly.entity_id
_entity_poly.type
_entity_poly.pdbx_seq_one_letter_code
_entity_poly.pdbx_strand_id
1 'polypeptide(L)'
;MSNIDLIKYKIKNSKLTSSKLEKLSLCFTQDLTASQTAKKLDISRQTVNSYYKKIRFHLISNEKKIACKNSCLLKYINFNNEIMFFLEDEEKIVSVEENCTKIDKQIKEQLLKHKKANSAKLLYNKREEKFIVIGFLKTQNCFEDFINTRLKKFRGINKNNFKLHIKESIIRYNEDKNSLFKHLITLFN
;
A
#
# COMPACT_ATOMS: atom_id res chain seq x y z
N MET A 1 -25.75 -3.95 3.98
CA MET A 1 -24.50 -3.71 4.73
C MET A 1 -23.37 -3.58 3.73
N SER A 2 -22.58 -2.51 3.79
CA SER A 2 -21.37 -2.41 2.97
C SER A 2 -20.37 -3.51 3.40
N ASN A 3 -19.41 -3.86 2.53
CA ASN A 3 -18.30 -4.75 2.91
C ASN A 3 -17.57 -4.26 4.18
N ILE A 4 -17.59 -2.95 4.43
CA ILE A 4 -17.01 -2.29 5.60
C ILE A 4 -17.82 -2.59 6.86
N ASP A 5 -19.15 -2.51 6.80
CA ASP A 5 -20.04 -2.81 7.94
C ASP A 5 -19.93 -4.28 8.34
N LEU A 6 -19.76 -5.18 7.36
CA LEU A 6 -19.52 -6.60 7.60
C LEU A 6 -18.17 -6.85 8.28
N ILE A 7 -17.12 -6.11 7.91
CA ILE A 7 -15.81 -6.20 8.56
C ILE A 7 -15.88 -5.66 9.99
N LYS A 8 -16.47 -4.47 10.19
CA LYS A 8 -16.70 -3.88 11.52
C LYS A 8 -17.50 -4.82 12.42
N TYR A 9 -18.61 -5.35 11.94
CA TYR A 9 -19.44 -6.31 12.66
C TYR A 9 -18.69 -7.60 13.03
N LYS A 10 -17.95 -8.20 12.08
CA LYS A 10 -17.15 -9.42 12.33
C LYS A 10 -15.99 -9.19 13.29
N ILE A 11 -15.45 -7.98 13.34
CA ILE A 11 -14.38 -7.61 14.26
C ILE A 11 -14.96 -7.36 15.67
N LYS A 12 -16.07 -6.62 15.75
CA LYS A 12 -16.76 -6.30 17.01
C LYS A 12 -17.28 -7.54 17.74
N ASN A 13 -17.80 -8.52 16.99
CA ASN A 13 -18.29 -9.80 17.56
C ASN A 13 -17.20 -10.86 17.73
N SER A 14 -15.93 -10.47 17.62
CA SER A 14 -14.84 -11.42 17.80
C SER A 14 -14.61 -11.74 19.27
N LYS A 15 -14.14 -12.97 19.56
CA LYS A 15 -13.81 -13.40 20.93
C LYS A 15 -12.62 -12.66 21.57
N LEU A 16 -12.01 -11.70 20.87
CA LEU A 16 -10.82 -11.00 21.36
C LEU A 16 -11.24 -9.75 22.13
N THR A 17 -10.67 -9.56 23.33
CA THR A 17 -10.97 -8.38 24.15
C THR A 17 -10.48 -7.10 23.47
N SER A 18 -11.15 -5.96 23.75
CA SER A 18 -10.79 -4.65 23.18
C SER A 18 -9.31 -4.29 23.44
N SER A 19 -8.79 -4.58 24.64
CA SER A 19 -7.37 -4.37 24.97
C SER A 19 -6.42 -5.20 24.11
N LYS A 20 -6.77 -6.45 23.80
CA LYS A 20 -5.96 -7.29 22.89
C LYS A 20 -6.03 -6.79 21.45
N LEU A 21 -7.17 -6.26 21.00
CA LEU A 21 -7.33 -5.65 19.67
C LEU A 21 -6.51 -4.37 19.51
N GLU A 22 -6.49 -3.52 20.54
CA GLU A 22 -5.64 -2.32 20.59
C GLU A 22 -4.16 -2.68 20.50
N LYS A 23 -3.69 -3.63 21.33
CA LYS A 23 -2.31 -4.11 21.28
C LYS A 23 -1.98 -4.78 19.94
N LEU A 24 -2.91 -5.50 19.34
CA LEU A 24 -2.75 -6.08 18.00
C LEU A 24 -2.58 -4.99 16.93
N SER A 25 -3.36 -3.92 17.03
CA SER A 25 -3.28 -2.74 16.15
C SER A 25 -1.93 -2.03 16.29
N LEU A 26 -1.45 -1.88 17.52
CA LEU A 26 -0.11 -1.33 17.78
C LEU A 26 0.98 -2.21 17.18
N CYS A 27 0.88 -3.54 17.34
CA CYS A 27 1.84 -4.46 16.73
C CYS A 27 1.81 -4.37 15.19
N PHE A 28 0.62 -4.21 14.60
CA PHE A 28 0.47 -4.01 13.17
C PHE A 28 1.14 -2.70 12.72
N THR A 29 0.94 -1.58 13.40
CA THR A 29 1.51 -0.28 13.00
C THR A 29 3.04 -0.28 13.13
N GLN A 30 3.58 -1.02 14.10
CA GLN A 30 5.01 -1.29 14.25
C GLN A 30 5.59 -2.23 13.18
N ASP A 31 4.75 -2.74 12.28
CA ASP A 31 5.14 -3.64 11.19
C ASP A 31 5.76 -4.97 11.69
N LEU A 32 5.22 -5.46 12.81
CA LEU A 32 5.57 -6.78 13.33
C LEU A 32 4.93 -7.88 12.47
N THR A 33 5.61 -9.02 12.38
CA THR A 33 5.09 -10.21 11.71
C THR A 33 4.02 -10.88 12.57
N ALA A 34 3.15 -11.69 11.94
CA ALA A 34 2.12 -12.41 12.67
C ALA A 34 2.68 -13.35 13.74
N SER A 35 3.85 -13.96 13.50
CA SER A 35 4.54 -14.81 14.47
C SER A 35 5.05 -14.01 15.68
N GLN A 36 5.65 -12.84 15.44
CA GLN A 36 6.11 -11.96 16.53
C GLN A 36 4.94 -11.48 17.40
N THR A 37 3.85 -11.05 16.76
CA THR A 37 2.65 -10.58 17.45
C THR A 37 1.93 -11.71 18.18
N ALA A 38 1.85 -12.90 17.60
CA ALA A 38 1.29 -14.09 18.25
C ALA A 38 2.02 -14.40 19.57
N LYS A 39 3.35 -14.39 19.55
CA LYS A 39 4.18 -14.56 20.75
C LYS A 39 3.95 -13.45 21.78
N LYS A 40 3.82 -12.20 21.32
CA LYS A 40 3.66 -11.03 22.21
C LYS A 40 2.28 -10.96 22.88
N LEU A 41 1.23 -11.45 22.23
CA LEU A 41 -0.16 -11.34 22.70
C LEU A 41 -0.75 -12.65 23.20
N ASP A 42 0.05 -13.73 23.15
CA ASP A 42 -0.34 -15.09 23.50
C ASP A 42 -1.66 -15.51 22.81
N ILE A 43 -1.64 -15.46 21.48
CA ILE A 43 -2.76 -15.87 20.60
C ILE A 43 -2.22 -16.59 19.38
N SER A 44 -3.05 -17.43 18.75
CA SER A 44 -2.60 -18.21 17.59
C SER A 44 -2.13 -17.31 16.43
N ARG A 45 -1.07 -17.73 15.74
CA ARG A 45 -0.56 -17.07 14.52
C ARG A 45 -1.66 -16.94 13.46
N GLN A 46 -2.54 -17.94 13.35
CA GLN A 46 -3.66 -17.97 12.43
C GLN A 46 -4.65 -16.85 12.74
N THR A 47 -4.96 -16.65 14.03
CA THR A 47 -5.80 -15.55 14.51
C THR A 47 -5.18 -14.21 14.12
N VAL A 48 -3.90 -13.98 14.44
CA VAL A 48 -3.20 -12.73 14.08
C VAL A 48 -3.22 -12.48 12.57
N ASN A 49 -2.90 -13.51 11.77
CA ASN A 49 -2.93 -13.41 10.31
C ASN A 49 -4.32 -13.03 9.79
N SER A 50 -5.38 -13.61 10.36
CA SER A 50 -6.77 -13.27 10.01
C SER A 50 -7.06 -11.80 10.26
N TYR A 51 -6.68 -11.27 11.44
CA TYR A 51 -6.83 -9.84 11.74
C TYR A 51 -5.98 -8.95 10.85
N TYR A 52 -4.70 -9.27 10.66
CA TYR A 52 -3.82 -8.49 9.81
C TYR A 52 -4.32 -8.43 8.36
N LYS A 53 -4.90 -9.52 7.86
CA LYS A 53 -5.53 -9.53 6.53
C LYS A 53 -6.75 -8.59 6.49
N LYS A 54 -7.63 -8.64 7.50
CA LYS A 54 -8.79 -7.73 7.61
C LYS A 54 -8.36 -6.26 7.69
N ILE A 55 -7.35 -5.96 8.52
CA ILE A 55 -6.79 -4.62 8.67
C ILE A 55 -6.24 -4.11 7.34
N ARG A 56 -5.43 -4.92 6.64
CA ARG A 56 -4.89 -4.55 5.31
C ARG A 56 -6.00 -4.22 4.32
N PHE A 57 -7.02 -5.07 4.23
CA PHE A 57 -8.17 -4.79 3.35
C PHE A 57 -8.85 -3.49 3.72
N HIS A 58 -9.08 -3.24 5.01
CA HIS A 58 -9.71 -2.02 5.47
C HIS A 58 -8.91 -0.77 5.08
N LEU A 59 -7.60 -0.78 5.33
CA LEU A 59 -6.72 0.33 4.97
C LEU A 59 -6.74 0.62 3.47
N ILE A 60 -6.66 -0.43 2.65
CA ILE A 60 -6.67 -0.31 1.18
C ILE A 60 -8.04 0.14 0.67
N SER A 61 -9.14 -0.34 1.25
CA SER A 61 -10.48 0.08 0.84
C SER A 61 -10.81 1.53 1.22
N ASN A 62 -10.21 2.03 2.29
CA ASN A 62 -10.37 3.41 2.75
C ASN A 62 -9.31 4.37 2.20
N GLU A 63 -8.32 3.86 1.48
CA GLU A 63 -7.32 4.67 0.82
C GLU A 63 -8.05 5.64 -0.11
N LYS A 64 -7.98 6.93 0.21
CA LYS A 64 -8.58 7.96 -0.63
C LYS A 64 -7.92 7.88 -2.00
N LYS A 65 -8.71 7.91 -3.07
CA LYS A 65 -8.16 8.13 -4.42
C LYS A 65 -7.58 9.53 -4.45
N ILE A 66 -6.28 9.63 -4.20
CA ILE A 66 -5.63 10.92 -4.17
C ILE A 66 -5.35 11.34 -5.62
N ALA A 67 -5.81 12.53 -5.98
CA ALA A 67 -5.41 13.16 -7.22
C ALA A 67 -3.92 13.56 -7.09
N CYS A 68 -3.08 13.02 -7.96
CA CYS A 68 -1.70 13.47 -8.06
C CYS A 68 -1.70 14.95 -8.47
N LYS A 69 -0.75 15.74 -7.94
CA LYS A 69 -0.61 17.16 -8.26
C LYS A 69 -0.35 17.38 -9.76
N ASN A 70 -0.33 18.65 -10.18
CA ASN A 70 -0.09 19.05 -11.57
C ASN A 70 1.17 18.41 -12.19
N SER A 71 2.21 18.07 -11.41
CA SER A 71 3.43 17.38 -11.88
C SER A 71 3.79 16.22 -10.97
N CYS A 72 4.21 15.10 -11.54
CA CYS A 72 4.64 13.90 -10.80
C CYS A 72 5.62 13.04 -11.60
N LEU A 73 6.18 12.03 -10.96
CA LEU A 73 7.00 11.00 -11.59
C LEU A 73 6.20 9.70 -11.68
N LEU A 74 6.10 9.13 -12.87
CA LEU A 74 5.72 7.74 -13.04
C LEU A 74 6.96 6.88 -12.86
N LYS A 75 6.90 5.96 -11.90
CA LYS A 75 7.94 4.96 -11.61
C LYS A 75 7.33 3.57 -11.62
N TYR A 76 8.19 2.55 -11.55
CA TYR A 76 7.77 1.17 -11.41
C TYR A 76 8.69 0.41 -10.47
N ILE A 77 8.17 -0.68 -9.91
CA ILE A 77 8.96 -1.72 -9.26
C ILE A 77 8.69 -3.04 -9.97
N ASN A 78 9.71 -3.91 -9.99
CA ASN A 78 9.53 -5.30 -10.37
C ASN A 78 9.58 -6.16 -9.11
N PHE A 79 8.52 -6.90 -8.85
CA PHE A 79 8.47 -7.81 -7.72
C PHE A 79 7.79 -9.11 -8.12
N ASN A 80 8.47 -10.25 -7.95
CA ASN A 80 7.98 -11.57 -8.34
C ASN A 80 7.49 -11.68 -9.80
N ASN A 81 8.21 -11.06 -10.74
CA ASN A 81 7.85 -10.98 -12.16
C ASN A 81 6.57 -10.19 -12.46
N GLU A 82 6.02 -9.47 -11.46
CA GLU A 82 4.96 -8.51 -11.66
C GLU A 82 5.53 -7.09 -11.64
N ILE A 83 5.14 -6.29 -12.63
CA ILE A 83 5.51 -4.88 -12.71
C ILE A 83 4.37 -4.07 -12.12
N MET A 84 4.67 -3.28 -11.09
CA MET A 84 3.72 -2.36 -10.49
C MET A 84 4.17 -0.92 -10.74
N PHE A 85 3.28 -0.13 -11.35
CA PHE A 85 3.49 1.29 -11.58
C PHE A 85 2.89 2.13 -10.48
N PHE A 86 3.57 3.22 -10.13
CA PHE A 86 3.10 4.19 -9.16
C PHE A 86 3.48 5.61 -9.58
N LEU A 87 2.69 6.57 -9.14
CA LEU A 87 2.99 7.99 -9.24
C LEU A 87 3.65 8.45 -7.94
N GLU A 88 4.68 9.27 -8.06
CA GLU A 88 5.37 9.90 -6.95
C GLU A 88 5.38 11.41 -7.15
N ASP A 89 4.83 12.14 -6.19
CA ASP A 89 4.98 13.58 -6.07
C ASP A 89 5.78 13.93 -4.80
N GLU A 90 5.93 15.22 -4.50
CA GLU A 90 6.70 15.69 -3.33
C GLU A 90 6.11 15.25 -1.98
N GLU A 91 4.83 14.88 -1.94
CA GLU A 91 4.14 14.53 -0.69
C GLU A 91 3.99 13.02 -0.50
N LYS A 92 3.74 12.27 -1.58
CA LYS A 92 3.26 10.90 -1.48
C LYS A 92 3.47 10.07 -2.75
N ILE A 93 3.22 8.79 -2.58
CA ILE A 93 3.15 7.81 -3.67
C ILE A 93 1.71 7.29 -3.82
N VAL A 94 1.26 7.10 -5.05
CA VAL A 94 -0.07 6.55 -5.36
C VAL A 94 0.06 5.42 -6.36
N SER A 95 -0.58 4.27 -6.09
CA SER A 95 -0.61 3.15 -7.03
C SER A 95 -1.30 3.55 -8.33
N VAL A 96 -0.69 3.24 -9.47
CA VAL A 96 -1.36 3.31 -10.77
C VAL A 96 -2.09 1.98 -10.97
N GLU A 97 -3.35 1.91 -10.56
CA GLU A 97 -4.18 0.75 -10.90
C GLU A 97 -4.42 0.68 -12.42
N GLU A 98 -4.66 -0.52 -12.93
CA GLU A 98 -4.94 -0.77 -14.36
C GLU A 98 -6.12 0.07 -14.88
N ASN A 99 -7.04 0.48 -13.99
CA ASN A 99 -8.21 1.30 -14.31
C ASN A 99 -7.95 2.82 -14.22
N CYS A 100 -6.72 3.26 -14.01
CA CYS A 100 -6.38 4.67 -14.08
C CYS A 100 -6.29 5.09 -15.56
N THR A 101 -7.45 5.39 -16.16
CA THR A 101 -7.65 5.81 -17.56
C THR A 101 -6.84 7.06 -17.99
N LYS A 102 -6.13 7.68 -17.05
CA LYS A 102 -5.43 8.96 -17.23
C LYS A 102 -3.99 8.82 -17.71
N ILE A 103 -3.36 7.66 -17.54
CA ILE A 103 -1.99 7.40 -17.98
C ILE A 103 -2.04 6.46 -19.18
N ASP A 104 -1.57 6.96 -20.31
CA ASP A 104 -1.49 6.19 -21.53
C ASP A 104 -0.60 4.94 -21.34
N LYS A 105 -1.09 3.79 -21.82
CA LYS A 105 -0.35 2.52 -21.83
C LYS A 105 0.98 2.67 -22.55
N GLN A 106 1.04 3.48 -23.61
CA GLN A 106 2.24 3.75 -24.38
C GLN A 106 3.36 4.34 -23.50
N ILE A 107 3.03 5.20 -22.53
CA ILE A 107 4.01 5.81 -21.61
C ILE A 107 4.67 4.73 -20.75
N LYS A 108 3.87 3.78 -20.24
CA LYS A 108 4.37 2.65 -19.43
C LYS A 108 5.33 1.78 -20.24
N GLU A 109 4.94 1.46 -21.48
CA GLU A 109 5.77 0.65 -22.39
C GLU A 109 7.07 1.35 -22.77
N GLN A 110 7.02 2.66 -23.05
CA GLN A 110 8.21 3.47 -23.32
C GLN A 110 9.15 3.49 -22.12
N LEU A 111 8.61 3.69 -20.92
CA LEU A 111 9.41 3.70 -19.69
C LEU A 111 10.12 2.37 -19.45
N LEU A 112 9.43 1.23 -19.65
CA LEU A 112 10.03 -0.10 -19.47
C LEU A 112 11.14 -0.41 -20.47
N LYS A 113 11.04 0.12 -21.69
CA LYS A 113 12.07 -0.06 -22.74
C LYS A 113 13.24 0.91 -22.60
N HIS A 114 13.13 1.92 -21.73
CA HIS A 114 14.11 2.99 -21.66
C HIS A 114 15.40 2.54 -20.97
N LYS A 115 16.53 2.55 -21.70
CA LYS A 115 17.82 2.00 -21.21
C LYS A 115 18.44 2.77 -20.04
N LYS A 116 18.25 4.09 -19.98
CA LYS A 116 18.96 4.98 -19.04
C LYS A 116 18.09 5.57 -17.93
N ALA A 117 16.77 5.38 -17.99
CA ALA A 117 15.82 6.04 -17.11
C ALA A 117 14.96 4.99 -16.42
N ASN A 118 14.58 5.28 -15.18
CA ASN A 118 13.65 4.46 -14.39
C ASN A 118 12.40 5.25 -13.98
N SER A 119 12.26 6.47 -14.48
CA SER A 119 11.09 7.30 -14.23
C SER A 119 10.74 8.19 -15.42
N ALA A 120 9.45 8.51 -15.57
CA ALA A 120 8.94 9.48 -16.53
C ALA A 120 8.33 10.66 -15.77
N LYS A 121 8.78 11.89 -16.07
CA LYS A 121 8.19 13.11 -15.54
C LYS A 121 6.90 13.40 -16.30
N LEU A 122 5.80 13.50 -15.56
CA LEU A 122 4.46 13.72 -16.10
C LEU A 122 3.91 15.07 -15.65
N LEU A 123 3.18 15.73 -16.54
CA LEU A 123 2.35 16.90 -16.25
C LEU A 123 0.88 16.56 -16.46
N TYR A 124 0.02 16.85 -15.50
CA TYR A 124 -1.41 16.65 -15.63
C TYR A 124 -2.04 17.82 -16.39
N ASN A 125 -2.59 17.53 -17.57
CA ASN A 125 -3.41 18.46 -18.33
C ASN A 125 -4.84 18.39 -17.80
N LYS A 126 -5.27 19.45 -17.09
CA LYS A 126 -6.64 19.53 -16.53
C LYS A 126 -7.73 19.58 -17.59
N ARG A 127 -7.45 20.12 -18.78
CA ARG A 127 -8.46 20.28 -19.86
C ARG A 127 -8.78 18.94 -20.52
N GLU A 128 -7.76 18.13 -20.74
CA GLU A 128 -7.87 16.82 -21.39
C GLU A 128 -7.97 15.65 -20.41
N GLU A 129 -7.85 15.94 -19.11
CA GLU A 129 -7.79 14.98 -18.01
C GLU A 129 -6.74 13.86 -18.19
N LYS A 130 -5.62 14.19 -18.84
CA LYS A 130 -4.55 13.26 -19.20
C LYS A 130 -3.19 13.72 -18.72
N PHE A 131 -2.29 12.75 -18.52
CA PHE A 131 -0.89 13.05 -18.27
C PHE A 131 -0.10 13.16 -19.57
N ILE A 132 0.74 14.19 -19.65
CA ILE A 132 1.69 14.42 -20.75
C ILE A 132 3.10 14.12 -20.22
N VAL A 133 3.91 13.39 -20.99
CA VAL A 133 5.30 13.13 -20.65
C VAL A 133 6.14 14.37 -20.96
N ILE A 134 6.79 14.91 -19.94
CA ILE A 134 7.78 15.99 -20.08
C ILE A 134 9.15 15.40 -20.44
N GLY A 135 9.50 14.24 -19.89
CA GLY A 135 10.76 13.57 -20.20
C GLY A 135 11.02 12.33 -19.35
N PHE A 136 12.05 11.58 -19.72
CA PHE A 136 12.52 10.39 -19.01
C PHE A 136 13.80 10.72 -18.25
N LEU A 137 13.87 10.29 -16.98
CA LEU A 137 14.98 10.61 -16.10
C LEU A 137 15.34 9.43 -15.20
N LYS A 138 16.61 9.39 -14.80
CA LYS A 138 17.11 8.48 -13.77
C LYS A 138 16.92 9.16 -12.41
N THR A 139 16.19 8.49 -11.52
CA THR A 139 15.92 8.96 -10.15
C THR A 139 16.17 7.85 -9.14
N GLN A 140 16.32 8.22 -7.88
CA GLN A 140 16.31 7.24 -6.79
C GLN A 140 14.90 6.66 -6.62
N ASN A 141 14.82 5.39 -6.20
CA ASN A 141 13.58 4.70 -5.93
C ASN A 141 13.47 4.33 -4.44
N CYS A 142 13.34 5.34 -3.58
CA CYS A 142 13.30 5.16 -2.12
C CYS A 142 12.17 4.20 -1.68
N PHE A 143 11.07 4.17 -2.43
CA PHE A 143 9.95 3.27 -2.17
C PHE A 143 10.28 1.80 -2.46
N GLU A 144 11.04 1.54 -3.53
CA GLU A 144 11.55 0.20 -3.83
C GLU A 144 12.48 -0.29 -2.72
N ASP A 145 13.39 0.56 -2.24
CA ASP A 145 14.28 0.26 -1.12
C ASP A 145 13.49 -0.06 0.16
N PHE A 146 12.46 0.75 0.44
CA PHE A 146 11.54 0.55 1.56
C PHE A 146 10.80 -0.79 1.46
N ILE A 147 10.18 -1.10 0.31
CA ILE A 147 9.46 -2.36 0.09
C ILE A 147 10.41 -3.55 0.23
N ASN A 148 11.58 -3.49 -0.39
CA ASN A 148 12.53 -4.60 -0.37
C ASN A 148 13.01 -4.89 1.06
N THR A 149 13.23 -3.85 1.86
CA THR A 149 13.58 -3.99 3.27
C THR A 149 12.41 -4.54 4.09
N ARG A 150 11.21 -4.04 3.86
CA ARG A 150 10.00 -4.45 4.58
C ARG A 150 9.63 -5.91 4.30
N LEU A 151 9.55 -6.29 3.03
CA LEU A 151 9.06 -7.61 2.63
C LEU A 151 10.00 -8.75 3.02
N LYS A 152 11.30 -8.49 3.22
CA LYS A 152 12.25 -9.47 3.79
C LYS A 152 11.82 -10.01 5.16
N LYS A 153 11.04 -9.24 5.95
CA LYS A 153 10.49 -9.69 7.24
C LYS A 153 9.42 -10.78 7.07
N PHE A 154 8.71 -10.77 5.95
CA PHE A 154 7.55 -11.62 5.69
C PHE A 154 7.96 -12.77 4.75
N ARG A 155 8.82 -13.66 5.24
CA ARG A 155 9.26 -14.84 4.48
C ARG A 155 8.04 -15.70 4.08
N GLY A 156 7.98 -16.14 2.82
CA GLY A 156 6.93 -17.04 2.32
C GLY A 156 5.55 -16.40 2.17
N ILE A 157 5.46 -15.10 1.85
CA ILE A 157 4.18 -14.50 1.43
C ILE A 157 3.61 -15.31 0.26
N ASN A 158 2.34 -15.69 0.37
CA ASN A 158 1.61 -16.36 -0.69
C ASN A 158 1.48 -15.42 -1.90
N LYS A 159 1.67 -15.95 -3.12
CA LYS A 159 1.51 -15.24 -4.39
C LYS A 159 0.27 -14.34 -4.44
N ASN A 160 -0.87 -14.89 -4.04
CA ASN A 160 -2.17 -14.22 -4.05
C ASN A 160 -2.28 -13.06 -3.05
N ASN A 161 -1.38 -12.97 -2.07
CA ASN A 161 -1.38 -11.91 -1.07
C ASN A 161 -0.31 -10.84 -1.33
N PHE A 162 0.62 -10.99 -2.29
CA PHE A 162 1.66 -9.97 -2.52
C PHE A 162 1.08 -8.60 -2.87
N LYS A 163 0.10 -8.55 -3.77
CA LYS A 163 -0.58 -7.30 -4.14
C LYS A 163 -1.14 -6.57 -2.91
N LEU A 164 -1.66 -7.31 -1.93
CA LEU A 164 -2.16 -6.76 -0.67
C LEU A 164 -1.03 -6.15 0.17
N HIS A 165 0.11 -6.83 0.27
CA HIS A 165 1.28 -6.32 1.01
C HIS A 165 1.91 -5.09 0.34
N ILE A 166 1.96 -5.06 -1.00
CA ILE A 166 2.49 -3.92 -1.75
C ILE A 166 1.60 -2.69 -1.56
N LYS A 167 0.27 -2.83 -1.71
CA LYS A 167 -0.68 -1.74 -1.47
C LYS A 167 -0.63 -1.23 -0.03
N GLU A 168 -0.56 -2.12 0.96
CA GLU A 168 -0.32 -1.73 2.34
C GLU A 168 1.01 -0.97 2.51
N SER A 169 2.05 -1.34 1.76
CA SER A 169 3.34 -0.66 1.82
C SER A 169 3.26 0.77 1.29
N ILE A 170 2.45 1.05 0.27
CA ILE A 170 2.18 2.42 -0.20
C ILE A 170 1.61 3.26 0.95
N ILE A 171 0.58 2.75 1.63
CA ILE A 171 -0.06 3.44 2.76
C ILE A 171 0.97 3.71 3.88
N ARG A 172 1.78 2.71 4.24
CA ARG A 172 2.82 2.85 5.27
C ARG A 172 3.96 3.80 4.88
N TYR A 173 4.23 3.95 3.59
CA TYR A 173 5.24 4.87 3.10
C TYR A 173 4.72 6.32 3.16
N ASN A 174 3.42 6.51 2.93
CA ASN A 174 2.77 7.82 2.95
C ASN A 174 2.36 8.29 4.35
N GLU A 175 2.03 7.38 5.27
CA GLU A 175 1.52 7.70 6.59
C GLU A 175 2.49 7.34 7.71
N ASP A 176 2.58 8.19 8.72
CA ASP A 176 3.30 7.87 9.94
C ASP A 176 2.56 6.82 10.79
N LYS A 177 3.30 6.15 11.69
CA LYS A 177 2.77 5.06 12.52
C LYS A 177 1.64 5.49 13.45
N ASN A 178 1.65 6.74 13.94
CA ASN A 178 0.65 7.25 14.86
C ASN A 178 -0.65 7.54 14.12
N SER A 179 -0.58 8.16 12.93
CA SER A 179 -1.75 8.32 12.05
C SER A 179 -2.39 6.98 11.73
N LEU A 180 -1.57 6.00 11.31
CA LEU A 180 -2.05 4.66 11.01
C LEU A 180 -2.72 4.01 12.23
N PHE A 181 -2.13 4.14 13.42
CA PHE A 181 -2.71 3.60 14.65
C PHE A 181 -4.06 4.25 14.99
N LYS A 182 -4.18 5.57 14.88
CA LYS A 182 -5.44 6.29 15.09
C LYS A 182 -6.53 5.79 14.15
N HIS A 183 -6.21 5.57 12.86
CA HIS A 183 -7.12 4.96 11.89
C HIS A 183 -7.58 3.55 12.28
N LEU A 184 -6.71 2.76 12.90
CA LEU A 184 -7.07 1.41 13.35
C LEU A 184 -7.93 1.43 14.60
N ILE A 185 -7.66 2.30 15.57
CA ILE A 185 -8.46 2.35 16.80
C ILE A 185 -9.90 2.78 16.53
N THR A 186 -10.13 3.70 15.59
CA THR A 186 -11.49 4.07 15.16
C THR A 186 -12.23 2.95 14.42
N LEU A 187 -11.54 1.87 14.00
CA LEU A 187 -12.17 0.67 13.45
C LEU A 187 -12.72 -0.26 14.54
N PHE A 188 -12.07 -0.29 15.71
CA PHE A 188 -12.37 -1.23 16.79
C PHE A 188 -13.31 -0.68 17.85
N ASN A 189 -13.44 0.65 17.96
CA ASN A 189 -14.39 1.35 18.81
C ASN A 189 -15.74 1.54 18.09
#